data_AF-A0A929CG80-F1
#
_entry.id   AF-A0A929CG80-F1
#
_cell.length_a   1.000
_cell.length_b   1.000
_cell.length_c   1.000
_cell.angle_alpha   90.00
_cell.angle_beta   90.00
_cell.angle_gamma   90.00
#
_symmetry.space_group_name_H-M   'P 1'
#
loop_
_entity.id
_entity.type
_entity.pdbx_description
1 polymer ?
#
loop_
_entity_poly.entity_id
_entity_poly.type
_entity_poly.pdbx_seq_one_letter_code
_entity_poly.pdbx_strand_id
1 'polypeptide(L)'
;MTNIFSLITESSAAKSTGSINRSVLYSLAGFLLGVSAPIGWMLVRLVVFYDPTLSIWQQTIGNVLLSNINIALFIYMGGGTAVVLGTFGYFIGRAAEQIHTRAAKLNEMNITVASQKEEFERKYRELNARIENFHAISAGILKTTDFQELVALTGNGLREVVDYDRVNILLVDHELKELRLSSCLNRDDGATDTSVMIPLDDRAGVLYKAVSEMRHYLINDISLMPPDFRLKPPCDSVSALRSKCFLVCPVIVSGVVEMIMTVDNKMTGSPLDEDDVDTLKLFASQLSGSITRLRLFNAVESLTKELERTFSQLMQYRQDNQILIKTLKRASASTISLIADNATSADVVRDAVNATQSASTQISV
;
A
#
# COMPACT_ATOMS: atom_id res chain seq x y z
N MET A 1 -25.27 -12.84 4.74
CA MET A 1 -25.08 -11.37 4.85
C MET A 1 -26.43 -10.69 4.59
N THR A 2 -27.42 -11.05 5.41
CA THR A 2 -28.83 -10.66 5.25
C THR A 2 -29.31 -10.25 6.65
N ASN A 3 -30.08 -9.17 6.74
CA ASN A 3 -30.79 -8.68 7.94
C ASN A 3 -30.01 -7.89 9.01
N ILE A 4 -29.35 -6.79 8.62
CA ILE A 4 -29.18 -5.64 9.54
C ILE A 4 -29.89 -4.40 9.01
N PHE A 5 -29.97 -4.24 7.68
CA PHE A 5 -30.69 -3.10 7.06
C PHE A 5 -32.22 -3.14 7.24
N SER A 6 -32.83 -4.33 7.37
CA SER A 6 -34.27 -4.49 7.59
C SER A 6 -34.73 -4.13 9.02
N LEU A 7 -33.89 -4.39 10.03
CA LEU A 7 -34.21 -4.03 11.43
C LEU A 7 -34.15 -2.52 11.70
N ILE A 8 -33.31 -1.79 10.94
CA ILE A 8 -33.20 -0.33 11.08
C ILE A 8 -34.36 0.37 10.35
N THR A 9 -34.88 -0.22 9.27
CA THR A 9 -36.04 0.35 8.55
C THR A 9 -37.37 0.09 9.25
N GLU A 10 -37.54 -1.04 9.96
CA GLU A 10 -38.77 -1.30 10.75
C GLU A 10 -38.87 -0.47 12.04
N SER A 11 -37.75 -0.16 12.70
CA SER A 11 -37.76 0.63 13.95
C SER A 11 -38.15 2.10 13.73
N SER A 12 -37.90 2.64 12.54
CA SER A 12 -38.25 4.02 12.19
C SER A 12 -39.76 4.19 11.89
N ALA A 13 -40.46 3.12 11.53
CA ALA A 13 -41.89 3.16 11.18
C ALA A 13 -42.84 3.15 12.41
N ALA A 14 -42.34 2.82 13.62
CA ALA A 14 -43.18 2.51 14.78
C ALA A 14 -43.42 3.66 15.76
N LYS A 15 -43.10 4.92 15.40
CA LYS A 15 -43.29 6.07 16.32
C LYS A 15 -44.04 7.25 15.68
N SER A 16 -45.23 6.97 15.14
CA SER A 16 -46.21 7.97 14.73
C SER A 16 -47.56 7.71 15.42
N THR A 17 -47.55 7.68 16.75
CA THR A 17 -48.78 7.67 17.55
C THR A 17 -49.00 9.08 18.12
N GLY A 18 -49.84 9.84 17.42
CA GLY A 18 -50.62 10.95 17.97
C GLY A 18 -49.85 12.15 18.52
N SER A 19 -49.04 12.84 17.71
CA SER A 19 -48.62 14.20 18.07
C SER A 19 -49.78 15.16 17.82
N ILE A 20 -50.46 15.59 18.88
CA ILE A 20 -51.39 16.72 18.81
C ILE A 20 -50.62 17.90 18.21
N ASN A 21 -51.02 18.37 17.03
CA ASN A 21 -50.37 19.47 16.31
C ASN A 21 -50.20 20.65 17.26
N ARG A 22 -48.95 21.02 17.57
CA ARG A 22 -48.66 22.07 18.56
C ARG A 22 -49.27 23.40 18.13
N SER A 23 -49.31 23.68 16.83
CA SER A 23 -50.03 24.83 16.26
C SER A 23 -51.51 24.89 16.67
N VAL A 24 -52.20 23.75 16.72
CA VAL A 24 -53.61 23.66 17.14
C VAL A 24 -53.72 23.79 18.66
N LEU A 25 -52.80 23.18 19.41
CA LEU A 25 -52.76 23.28 20.87
C LEU A 25 -52.53 24.73 21.33
N TYR A 26 -51.57 25.43 20.73
CA TYR A 26 -51.28 26.84 21.02
C TYR A 26 -52.38 27.79 20.53
N SER A 27 -53.04 27.47 19.41
CA SER A 27 -54.23 28.21 18.95
C SER A 27 -55.41 28.06 19.92
N LEU A 28 -55.64 26.86 20.44
CA LEU A 28 -56.72 26.58 21.38
C LEU A 28 -56.44 27.21 22.75
N ALA A 29 -55.19 27.15 23.21
CA ALA A 29 -54.75 27.83 24.42
C ALA A 29 -54.88 29.36 24.29
N GLY A 30 -54.49 29.94 23.15
CA GLY A 30 -54.67 31.36 22.87
C GLY A 30 -56.15 31.77 22.81
N PHE A 31 -56.99 30.94 22.20
CA PHE A 31 -58.43 31.17 22.15
C PHE A 31 -59.08 31.13 23.54
N LEU A 32 -58.78 30.11 24.35
CA LEU A 32 -59.28 30.00 25.73
C LEU A 32 -58.83 31.17 26.60
N LEU A 33 -57.58 31.62 26.44
CA LEU A 33 -57.05 32.79 27.14
C LEU A 33 -57.81 34.07 26.72
N GLY A 34 -58.09 34.27 25.43
CA GLY A 34 -58.89 35.41 24.97
C GLY A 34 -60.34 35.37 25.43
N VAL A 35 -60.98 34.19 25.48
CA VAL A 35 -62.33 34.03 26.06
C VAL A 35 -62.36 34.36 27.56
N SER A 36 -61.23 34.23 28.26
CA SER A 36 -61.10 34.61 29.67
C SER A 36 -60.81 36.11 29.91
N ALA A 37 -60.46 36.87 28.87
CA ALA A 37 -60.15 38.30 28.99
C ALA A 37 -61.31 39.17 29.55
N PRO A 38 -62.60 38.92 29.21
CA PRO A 38 -63.75 39.55 29.85
C PRO A 38 -63.80 39.41 31.37
N ILE A 39 -63.40 38.24 31.88
CA ILE A 39 -63.37 37.94 33.32
C ILE A 39 -62.29 38.78 34.00
N GLY A 40 -61.12 38.88 33.37
CA GLY A 40 -60.04 39.76 33.81
C GLY A 40 -60.45 41.24 33.83
N TRP A 41 -61.15 41.70 32.78
CA TRP A 41 -61.71 43.05 32.74
C TRP A 41 -62.77 43.29 33.81
N MET A 42 -63.60 42.29 34.11
CA MET A 42 -64.60 42.36 35.17
C MET A 42 -63.96 42.55 36.57
N LEU A 43 -62.84 41.87 36.84
CA LEU A 43 -62.07 42.06 38.07
C LEU A 43 -61.45 43.46 38.15
N VAL A 44 -60.83 43.94 37.07
CA VAL A 44 -60.26 45.30 37.02
C VAL A 44 -61.33 46.36 37.24
N ARG A 45 -62.51 46.20 36.61
CA ARG A 45 -63.63 47.12 36.79
C ARG A 45 -64.13 47.15 38.25
N LEU A 46 -64.19 46.00 38.91
CA LEU A 46 -64.62 45.88 40.31
C LEU A 46 -63.67 46.65 41.25
N VAL A 47 -62.37 46.65 40.96
CA VAL A 47 -61.36 47.37 41.75
C VAL A 47 -61.39 48.88 41.49
N VAL A 48 -61.55 49.30 40.23
CA VAL A 48 -61.42 50.72 39.83
C VAL A 48 -62.72 51.51 39.99
N PHE A 49 -63.88 50.88 39.82
CA PHE A 49 -65.20 51.53 39.87
C PHE A 49 -66.10 50.89 40.92
N TYR A 50 -65.58 50.76 42.15
CA TYR A 50 -66.28 50.15 43.27
C TYR A 50 -67.34 51.10 43.87
N ASP A 51 -68.60 50.69 43.90
CA ASP A 51 -69.69 51.45 44.54
C ASP A 51 -70.07 50.78 45.88
N PRO A 52 -70.04 51.46 47.04
CA PRO A 52 -70.36 50.81 48.32
C PRO A 52 -71.85 50.54 48.55
N THR A 53 -72.75 50.97 47.66
CA THR A 53 -74.22 50.91 47.87
C THR A 53 -74.92 49.69 47.27
N LEU A 54 -74.23 48.87 46.47
CA LEU A 54 -74.81 47.70 45.79
C LEU A 54 -74.09 46.41 46.18
N SER A 55 -74.81 45.29 46.15
CA SER A 55 -74.22 43.96 46.39
C SER A 55 -73.23 43.60 45.28
N ILE A 56 -72.14 42.92 45.65
CA ILE A 56 -71.06 42.47 44.75
C ILE A 56 -71.62 41.74 43.51
N TRP A 57 -72.71 40.97 43.68
CA TRP A 57 -73.39 40.25 42.61
C TRP A 57 -74.18 41.15 41.64
N GLN A 58 -74.79 42.23 42.15
CA GLN A 58 -75.55 43.18 41.31
C GLN A 58 -74.63 44.08 40.47
N GLN A 59 -73.46 44.45 40.99
CA GLN A 59 -72.49 45.26 40.24
C GLN A 59 -71.80 44.50 39.11
N THR A 60 -71.53 43.21 39.33
CA THR A 60 -70.80 42.36 38.40
C THR A 60 -71.69 41.80 37.30
N ILE A 61 -72.78 41.13 37.68
CA ILE A 61 -73.64 40.38 36.73
C ILE A 61 -74.87 41.19 36.33
N GLY A 62 -75.44 41.99 37.23
CA GLY A 62 -76.64 42.80 36.95
C GLY A 62 -76.42 43.83 35.84
N ASN A 63 -75.39 44.68 35.95
CA ASN A 63 -75.15 45.77 34.99
C ASN A 63 -74.64 45.32 33.61
N VAL A 64 -74.15 44.09 33.49
CA VAL A 64 -73.60 43.55 32.24
C VAL A 64 -74.70 42.90 31.39
N LEU A 65 -75.68 42.22 32.01
CA LEU A 65 -76.77 41.51 31.33
C LEU A 65 -78.02 42.36 31.05
N LEU A 66 -78.15 43.54 31.66
CA LEU A 66 -79.35 44.38 31.54
C LEU A 66 -79.36 45.35 30.33
N SER A 67 -78.22 45.58 29.66
CA SER A 67 -78.12 46.50 28.52
C SER A 67 -77.53 45.83 27.29
N ASN A 68 -78.27 45.87 26.16
CA ASN A 68 -77.85 45.30 24.88
C ASN A 68 -76.49 45.84 24.39
N ILE A 69 -76.13 47.07 24.77
CA ILE A 69 -74.85 47.71 24.40
C ILE A 69 -73.68 47.05 25.14
N ASN A 70 -73.83 46.73 26.42
CA ASN A 70 -72.77 46.10 27.21
C ASN A 70 -72.53 44.66 26.75
N ILE A 71 -73.60 43.91 26.45
CA ILE A 71 -73.49 42.56 25.88
C ILE A 71 -72.72 42.59 24.55
N ALA A 72 -73.05 43.53 23.66
CA ALA A 72 -72.33 43.70 22.39
C ALA A 72 -70.84 44.04 22.60
N LEU A 73 -70.52 44.90 23.57
CA LEU A 73 -69.15 45.31 23.88
C LEU A 73 -68.32 44.16 24.49
N PHE A 74 -68.93 43.33 25.34
CA PHE A 74 -68.28 42.14 25.92
C PHE A 74 -68.08 41.02 24.88
N ILE A 75 -69.05 40.82 23.99
CA ILE A 75 -68.91 39.90 22.85
C ILE A 75 -67.80 40.40 21.90
N TYR A 76 -67.72 41.71 21.66
CA TYR A 76 -66.66 42.30 20.84
C TYR A 76 -65.28 42.17 21.49
N MET A 77 -65.13 42.48 22.79
CA MET A 77 -63.85 42.32 23.51
C MET A 77 -63.44 40.84 23.62
N GLY A 78 -64.34 39.97 24.08
CA GLY A 78 -64.04 38.55 24.27
C GLY A 78 -63.83 37.83 22.93
N GLY A 79 -64.73 38.04 21.97
CA GLY A 79 -64.63 37.45 20.63
C GLY A 79 -63.42 37.98 19.85
N GLY A 80 -63.19 39.30 19.86
CA GLY A 80 -62.06 39.91 19.16
C GLY A 80 -60.71 39.47 19.72
N THR A 81 -60.55 39.47 21.05
CA THR A 81 -59.30 39.03 21.69
C THR A 81 -59.07 37.52 21.54
N ALA A 82 -60.14 36.69 21.59
CA ALA A 82 -60.04 35.26 21.35
C ALA A 82 -59.58 34.93 19.92
N VAL A 83 -60.09 35.65 18.92
CA VAL A 83 -59.67 35.47 17.51
C VAL A 83 -58.21 35.91 17.30
N VAL A 84 -57.82 37.07 17.83
CA VAL A 84 -56.44 37.58 17.72
C VAL A 84 -55.45 36.68 18.45
N LEU A 85 -55.73 36.30 19.70
CA LEU A 85 -54.83 35.42 20.47
C LEU A 85 -54.80 33.99 19.91
N GLY A 86 -55.92 33.49 19.39
CA GLY A 86 -55.98 32.21 18.71
C GLY A 86 -55.13 32.18 17.43
N THR A 87 -55.26 33.20 16.57
CA THR A 87 -54.46 33.32 15.34
C THR A 87 -52.97 33.52 15.64
N PHE A 88 -52.63 34.35 16.62
CA PHE A 88 -51.23 34.56 17.03
C PHE A 88 -50.63 33.29 17.65
N GLY A 89 -51.40 32.59 18.48
CA GLY A 89 -51.02 31.28 19.03
C GLY A 89 -50.78 30.23 17.94
N TYR A 90 -51.60 30.22 16.89
CA TYR A 90 -51.38 29.35 15.72
C TYR A 90 -50.05 29.64 15.01
N PHE A 91 -49.73 30.92 14.75
CA PHE A 91 -48.47 31.31 14.12
C PHE A 91 -47.24 30.97 14.98
N ILE A 92 -47.30 31.25 16.30
CA ILE A 92 -46.23 30.90 17.24
C ILE A 92 -46.01 29.38 17.27
N GLY A 93 -47.09 28.60 17.39
CA GLY A 93 -46.99 27.15 17.42
C GLY A 93 -46.38 26.59 16.14
N ARG A 94 -46.75 27.13 14.98
CA ARG A 94 -46.16 26.74 13.68
C ARG A 94 -44.69 27.14 13.56
N ALA A 95 -44.30 28.33 14.02
CA ALA A 95 -42.91 28.79 14.01
C ALA A 95 -42.02 27.95 14.93
N ALA A 96 -42.50 27.64 16.15
CA ALA A 96 -41.80 26.77 17.10
C ALA A 96 -41.60 25.35 16.53
N GLU A 97 -42.62 24.80 15.88
CA GLU A 97 -42.56 23.48 15.24
C GLU A 97 -41.56 23.45 14.06
N GLN A 98 -41.50 24.52 13.26
CA GLN A 98 -40.47 24.67 12.22
C GLN A 98 -39.05 24.76 12.77
N ILE A 99 -38.83 25.46 13.89
CA ILE A 99 -37.51 25.55 14.51
C ILE A 99 -37.07 24.18 15.02
N HIS A 100 -37.94 23.46 15.72
CA HIS A 100 -37.62 22.13 16.24
C HIS A 100 -37.31 21.13 15.13
N THR A 101 -38.12 21.11 14.07
CA THR A 101 -37.90 20.19 12.93
C THR A 101 -36.60 20.52 12.18
N ARG A 102 -36.28 21.81 11.98
CA ARG A 102 -35.00 22.22 11.39
C ARG A 102 -33.82 21.89 12.29
N ALA A 103 -33.92 22.10 13.59
CA ALA A 103 -32.88 21.75 14.55
C ALA A 103 -32.63 20.23 14.60
N ALA A 104 -33.71 19.43 14.58
CA ALA A 104 -33.62 17.98 14.52
C ALA A 104 -32.93 17.51 13.22
N LYS A 105 -33.36 18.04 12.07
CA LYS A 105 -32.76 17.73 10.76
C LYS A 105 -31.30 18.16 10.66
N LEU A 106 -30.95 19.32 11.23
CA LEU A 106 -29.57 19.79 11.28
C LEU A 106 -28.70 18.88 12.14
N ASN A 107 -29.21 18.44 13.30
CA ASN A 107 -28.48 17.52 14.17
C ASN A 107 -28.25 16.17 13.49
N GLU A 108 -29.27 15.62 12.83
CA GLU A 108 -29.17 14.39 12.04
C GLU A 108 -28.12 14.51 10.92
N MET A 109 -28.13 15.63 10.20
CA MET A 109 -27.15 15.91 9.14
C MET A 109 -25.73 16.05 9.70
N ASN A 110 -25.55 16.76 10.81
CA ASN A 110 -24.25 16.91 11.46
C ASN A 110 -23.67 15.56 11.90
N ILE A 111 -24.50 14.69 12.47
CA ILE A 111 -24.10 13.32 12.85
C ILE A 111 -23.68 12.51 11.62
N THR A 112 -24.46 12.60 10.54
CA THR A 112 -24.18 11.88 9.28
C THR A 112 -22.89 12.38 8.62
N VAL A 113 -22.66 13.70 8.61
CA VAL A 113 -21.43 14.28 8.06
C VAL A 113 -20.22 13.90 8.92
N ALA A 114 -20.37 13.89 10.25
CA ALA A 114 -19.31 13.46 11.15
C ALA A 114 -18.93 11.99 10.92
N SER A 115 -19.90 11.09 10.78
CA SER A 115 -19.63 9.67 10.52
C SER A 115 -18.99 9.43 9.14
N GLN A 116 -19.45 10.13 8.10
CA GLN A 116 -18.84 10.06 6.77
C GLN A 116 -17.40 10.59 6.78
N LYS A 117 -17.15 11.69 7.50
CA LYS A 117 -15.81 12.26 7.64
C LYS A 117 -14.87 11.27 8.33
N GLU A 118 -15.30 10.63 9.40
CA GLU A 118 -14.51 9.60 10.08
C GLU A 118 -14.20 8.40 9.16
N GLU A 119 -15.19 7.94 8.39
CA GLU A 119 -14.98 6.85 7.43
C GLU A 119 -13.98 7.23 6.33
N PHE A 120 -14.10 8.45 5.79
CA PHE A 120 -13.19 8.96 4.78
C PHE A 120 -11.76 9.11 5.33
N GLU A 121 -11.61 9.68 6.53
CA GLU A 121 -10.30 9.81 7.19
C GLU A 121 -9.67 8.43 7.46
N ARG A 122 -10.48 7.43 7.84
CA ARG A 122 -9.98 6.06 8.01
C ARG A 122 -9.49 5.47 6.68
N LYS A 123 -10.31 5.54 5.62
CA LYS A 123 -9.93 5.08 4.27
C LYS A 123 -8.67 5.78 3.76
N TYR A 124 -8.57 7.08 3.99
CA TYR A 124 -7.39 7.87 3.62
C TYR A 124 -6.14 7.42 4.39
N ARG A 125 -6.24 7.21 5.70
CA ARG A 125 -5.13 6.69 6.52
C ARG A 125 -4.69 5.30 6.08
N GLU A 126 -5.64 4.40 5.82
CA GLU A 126 -5.37 3.04 5.34
C GLU A 126 -4.66 3.08 3.97
N LEU A 127 -5.15 3.91 3.03
CA LEU A 127 -4.53 4.06 1.72
C LEU A 127 -3.12 4.65 1.82
N ASN A 128 -2.93 5.70 2.64
CA ASN A 128 -1.62 6.32 2.83
C ASN A 128 -0.62 5.34 3.45
N ALA A 129 -1.03 4.54 4.44
CA ALA A 129 -0.19 3.50 5.02
C ALA A 129 0.20 2.42 3.99
N ARG A 130 -0.72 2.00 3.11
CA ARG A 130 -0.42 1.07 2.01
C ARG A 130 0.63 1.65 1.05
N ILE A 131 0.51 2.93 0.71
CA ILE A 131 1.48 3.63 -0.16
C ILE A 131 2.85 3.72 0.52
N GLU A 132 2.90 4.07 1.82
CA GLU A 132 4.15 4.10 2.58
C GLU A 132 4.83 2.73 2.62
N ASN A 133 4.08 1.66 2.91
CA ASN A 133 4.59 0.29 2.87
C ASN A 133 5.11 -0.08 1.48
N PHE A 134 4.36 0.22 0.43
CA PHE A 134 4.78 -0.01 -0.95
C PHE A 134 6.10 0.70 -1.28
N HIS A 135 6.25 1.96 -0.87
CA HIS A 135 7.50 2.72 -1.05
C HIS A 135 8.66 2.13 -0.25
N ALA A 136 8.43 1.72 0.99
CA ALA A 136 9.46 1.10 1.83
C ALA A 136 9.98 -0.21 1.19
N ILE A 137 9.09 -1.05 0.69
CA ILE A 137 9.45 -2.29 -0.02
C ILE A 137 10.19 -1.99 -1.31
N SER A 138 9.68 -1.08 -2.14
CA SER A 138 10.31 -0.67 -3.40
C SER A 138 11.73 -0.14 -3.16
N ALA A 139 11.92 0.64 -2.10
CA ALA A 139 13.24 1.14 -1.68
C ALA A 139 14.16 0.00 -1.21
N GLY A 140 13.63 -1.00 -0.50
CA GLY A 140 14.35 -2.21 -0.12
C GLY A 140 14.87 -2.98 -1.34
N ILE A 141 13.98 -3.26 -2.30
CA ILE A 141 14.28 -3.92 -3.59
C ILE A 141 15.41 -3.22 -4.35
N LEU A 142 15.44 -1.88 -4.33
CA LEU A 142 16.46 -1.08 -5.01
C LEU A 142 17.81 -1.05 -4.28
N LYS A 143 17.83 -1.25 -2.96
CA LYS A 143 19.05 -1.18 -2.14
C LYS A 143 19.78 -2.52 -2.08
N THR A 144 19.06 -3.62 -2.16
CA THR A 144 19.62 -4.97 -2.04
C THR A 144 20.68 -5.25 -3.09
N THR A 145 21.77 -5.91 -2.70
CA THR A 145 22.85 -6.38 -3.60
C THR A 145 22.83 -7.91 -3.78
N ASP A 146 22.03 -8.62 -2.98
CA ASP A 146 21.90 -10.07 -3.02
C ASP A 146 20.66 -10.51 -3.80
N PHE A 147 20.82 -11.52 -4.65
CA PHE A 147 19.73 -11.99 -5.51
C PHE A 147 18.63 -12.73 -4.74
N GLN A 148 19.00 -13.54 -3.73
CA GLN A 148 18.04 -14.29 -2.92
C GLN A 148 17.20 -13.33 -2.08
N GLU A 149 17.85 -12.35 -1.45
CA GLU A 149 17.18 -11.30 -0.68
C GLU A 149 16.24 -10.47 -1.57
N LEU A 150 16.65 -10.13 -2.80
CA LEU A 150 15.83 -9.40 -3.76
C LEU A 150 14.51 -10.13 -4.09
N VAL A 151 14.60 -11.43 -4.37
CA VAL A 151 13.43 -12.28 -4.65
C VAL A 151 12.54 -12.40 -3.42
N ALA A 152 13.12 -12.59 -2.24
CA ALA A 152 12.37 -12.70 -0.98
C ALA A 152 11.63 -11.40 -0.64
N LEU A 153 12.28 -10.23 -0.75
CA LEU A 153 11.66 -8.92 -0.52
C LEU A 153 10.52 -8.65 -1.50
N THR A 154 10.68 -9.05 -2.76
CA THR A 154 9.61 -8.89 -3.77
C THR A 154 8.41 -9.78 -3.44
N GLY A 155 8.63 -11.03 -3.04
CA GLY A 155 7.57 -11.94 -2.61
C GLY A 155 6.82 -11.43 -1.37
N ASN A 156 7.56 -11.02 -0.34
CA ASN A 156 6.97 -10.42 0.87
C ASN A 156 6.20 -9.16 0.55
N GLY A 157 6.75 -8.32 -0.33
CA GLY A 157 6.14 -7.07 -0.74
C GLY A 157 4.77 -7.22 -1.38
N LEU A 158 4.65 -8.19 -2.30
CA LEU A 158 3.38 -8.51 -2.95
C LEU A 158 2.33 -9.05 -1.98
N ARG A 159 2.76 -9.84 -0.98
CA ARG A 159 1.87 -10.32 0.08
C ARG A 159 1.40 -9.18 0.99
N GLU A 160 2.30 -8.30 1.44
CA GLU A 160 1.97 -7.25 2.41
C GLU A 160 1.16 -6.09 1.83
N VAL A 161 1.44 -5.69 0.58
CA VAL A 161 0.78 -4.51 -0.02
C VAL A 161 -0.59 -4.85 -0.61
N VAL A 162 -0.71 -6.03 -1.24
CA VAL A 162 -1.89 -6.41 -2.03
C VAL A 162 -2.76 -7.47 -1.33
N ASP A 163 -2.24 -8.10 -0.27
CA ASP A 163 -2.92 -9.17 0.51
C ASP A 163 -3.25 -10.44 -0.30
N TYR A 164 -2.38 -10.80 -1.25
CA TYR A 164 -2.47 -12.09 -1.93
C TYR A 164 -2.28 -13.26 -0.97
N ASP A 165 -3.02 -14.36 -1.17
CA ASP A 165 -2.87 -15.55 -0.33
C ASP A 165 -1.54 -16.24 -0.54
N ARG A 166 -1.09 -16.30 -1.79
CA ARG A 166 0.15 -16.95 -2.18
C ARG A 166 0.85 -16.20 -3.29
N VAL A 167 2.17 -16.13 -3.17
CA VAL A 167 3.08 -15.55 -4.17
C VAL A 167 4.16 -16.59 -4.47
N ASN A 168 4.26 -17.02 -5.73
CA ASN A 168 5.35 -17.87 -6.21
C ASN A 168 6.21 -17.11 -7.20
N ILE A 169 7.53 -17.28 -7.07
CA ILE A 169 8.51 -16.75 -8.01
C ILE A 169 9.32 -17.91 -8.55
N LEU A 170 9.23 -18.13 -9.87
CA LEU A 170 9.94 -19.19 -10.58
C LEU A 170 11.07 -18.58 -11.42
N LEU A 171 12.29 -19.09 -11.27
CA LEU A 171 13.44 -18.75 -12.11
C LEU A 171 13.39 -19.57 -13.40
N VAL A 172 13.66 -18.92 -14.53
CA VAL A 172 13.76 -19.58 -15.83
C VAL A 172 15.22 -19.94 -16.09
N ASP A 173 15.51 -21.23 -16.18
CA ASP A 173 16.80 -21.76 -16.61
C ASP A 173 16.70 -22.13 -18.10
N HIS A 174 17.25 -21.27 -18.95
CA HIS A 174 17.23 -21.46 -20.41
C HIS A 174 18.18 -22.55 -20.89
N GLU A 175 19.25 -22.85 -20.13
CA GLU A 175 20.23 -23.88 -20.49
C GLU A 175 19.66 -25.28 -20.26
N LEU A 176 19.05 -25.48 -19.10
CA LEU A 176 18.45 -26.75 -18.72
C LEU A 176 16.99 -26.88 -19.18
N LYS A 177 16.40 -25.79 -19.68
CA LYS A 177 14.98 -25.69 -20.08
C LYS A 177 14.05 -26.07 -18.94
N GLU A 178 14.26 -25.44 -17.79
CA GLU A 178 13.51 -25.74 -16.56
C GLU A 178 13.10 -24.44 -15.83
N LEU A 179 11.97 -24.50 -15.15
CA LEU A 179 11.48 -23.49 -14.22
C LEU A 179 11.74 -24.00 -12.81
N ARG A 180 12.52 -23.24 -12.03
CA ARG A 180 12.84 -23.56 -10.64
C ARG A 180 12.05 -22.68 -9.69
N LEU A 181 11.36 -23.26 -8.72
CA LEU A 181 10.66 -22.49 -7.71
C LEU A 181 11.65 -21.85 -6.73
N SER A 182 11.95 -20.56 -6.88
CA SER A 182 12.92 -19.87 -6.01
C SER A 182 12.31 -19.34 -4.73
N SER A 183 11.04 -18.96 -4.77
CA SER A 183 10.31 -18.50 -3.59
C SER A 183 8.85 -18.90 -3.69
N CYS A 184 8.30 -19.37 -2.58
CA CYS A 184 6.89 -19.69 -2.40
C CYS A 184 6.48 -19.14 -1.04
N LEU A 185 5.75 -18.03 -1.06
CA LEU A 185 5.28 -17.38 0.15
C LEU A 185 3.77 -17.61 0.26
N ASN A 186 3.35 -18.28 1.32
CA ASN A 186 1.95 -18.60 1.60
C ASN A 186 1.45 -17.84 2.82
N ARG A 187 0.14 -17.58 2.89
CA ARG A 187 -0.54 -17.01 4.06
C ARG A 187 -0.23 -17.74 5.37
N ASP A 188 -0.10 -19.07 5.35
CA ASP A 188 -0.02 -19.98 6.51
C ASP A 188 1.42 -20.43 6.92
N ASP A 189 2.50 -19.80 6.45
CA ASP A 189 3.90 -20.08 6.83
C ASP A 189 4.38 -21.55 6.72
N GLY A 190 3.61 -22.42 6.06
CA GLY A 190 4.04 -23.78 5.75
C GLY A 190 5.20 -23.75 4.76
N ALA A 191 6.40 -24.14 5.21
CA ALA A 191 7.58 -24.31 4.38
C ALA A 191 7.22 -25.17 3.16
N THR A 192 7.10 -24.52 2.00
CA THR A 192 6.85 -25.22 0.75
C THR A 192 8.19 -25.61 0.17
N ASP A 193 8.29 -26.85 -0.29
CA ASP A 193 9.49 -27.38 -0.89
C ASP A 193 9.88 -26.52 -2.11
N THR A 194 10.95 -25.73 -1.99
CA THR A 194 11.52 -24.92 -3.07
C THR A 194 12.33 -25.76 -4.06
N SER A 195 12.39 -27.08 -3.89
CA SER A 195 13.03 -27.99 -4.84
C SER A 195 12.16 -28.35 -6.05
N VAL A 196 10.98 -27.73 -6.22
CA VAL A 196 10.10 -27.99 -7.35
C VAL A 196 10.75 -27.51 -8.66
N MET A 197 10.92 -28.46 -9.56
CA MET A 197 11.47 -28.30 -10.91
C MET A 197 10.38 -28.60 -11.94
N ILE A 198 10.14 -27.69 -12.86
CA ILE A 198 9.11 -27.84 -13.91
C ILE A 198 9.78 -27.71 -15.28
N PRO A 199 9.59 -28.65 -16.20
CA PRO A 199 10.15 -28.54 -17.54
C PRO A 199 9.54 -27.34 -18.29
N LEU A 200 10.38 -26.58 -18.99
CA LEU A 200 9.98 -25.44 -19.82
C LEU A 200 9.50 -25.91 -21.19
N ASP A 201 8.36 -26.59 -21.21
CA ASP A 201 7.68 -27.07 -22.42
C ASP A 201 6.15 -27.01 -22.27
N ASP A 202 5.42 -27.54 -23.26
CA ASP A 202 3.96 -27.58 -23.29
C ASP A 202 3.30 -28.27 -22.07
N ARG A 203 4.08 -28.95 -21.21
CA ARG A 203 3.57 -29.54 -19.96
C ARG A 203 3.41 -28.50 -18.86
N ALA A 204 4.17 -27.40 -18.90
CA ALA A 204 4.03 -26.28 -17.97
C ALA A 204 2.85 -25.33 -18.33
N GLY A 205 2.13 -25.61 -19.42
CA GLY A 205 0.89 -24.93 -19.78
C GLY A 205 1.03 -23.41 -19.84
N VAL A 206 0.21 -22.71 -19.06
CA VAL A 206 0.21 -21.24 -18.97
C VAL A 206 1.56 -20.64 -18.59
N LEU A 207 2.40 -21.32 -17.79
CA LEU A 207 3.73 -20.82 -17.44
C LEU A 207 4.64 -20.79 -18.67
N TYR A 208 4.62 -21.85 -19.49
CA TYR A 208 5.37 -21.90 -20.74
C TYR A 208 4.86 -20.87 -21.76
N LYS A 209 3.55 -20.66 -21.83
CA LYS A 209 2.95 -19.60 -22.66
C LYS A 209 3.34 -18.20 -22.20
N ALA A 210 3.42 -17.95 -20.90
CA ALA A 210 3.89 -16.68 -20.36
C ALA A 210 5.34 -16.39 -20.75
N VAL A 211 6.20 -17.42 -20.75
CA VAL A 211 7.60 -17.31 -21.18
C VAL A 211 7.72 -17.11 -22.69
N SER A 212 7.06 -17.95 -23.48
CA SER A 212 7.17 -17.94 -24.94
C SER A 212 6.53 -16.72 -25.59
N GLU A 213 5.37 -16.28 -25.09
CA GLU A 213 4.64 -15.13 -25.63
C GLU A 213 5.04 -13.80 -24.96
N MET A 214 5.81 -13.86 -23.88
CA MET A 214 6.22 -12.70 -23.06
C MET A 214 5.03 -11.84 -22.60
N ARG A 215 3.95 -12.51 -22.17
CA ARG A 215 2.68 -11.88 -21.78
C ARG A 215 2.21 -12.40 -20.43
N HIS A 216 1.48 -11.52 -19.73
CA HIS A 216 0.78 -11.88 -18.50
C HIS A 216 -0.57 -12.53 -18.83
N TYR A 217 -1.05 -13.35 -17.90
CA TYR A 217 -2.34 -14.03 -18.01
C TYR A 217 -3.10 -13.95 -16.70
N LEU A 218 -4.30 -13.38 -16.76
CA LEU A 218 -5.28 -13.38 -15.67
C LEU A 218 -6.26 -14.54 -15.86
N ILE A 219 -6.30 -15.48 -14.92
CA ILE A 219 -7.17 -16.65 -14.97
C ILE A 219 -8.13 -16.57 -13.79
N ASN A 220 -9.40 -16.29 -14.08
CA ASN A 220 -10.46 -16.24 -13.06
C ASN A 220 -11.04 -17.62 -12.73
N ASP A 221 -11.07 -18.54 -13.69
CA ASP A 221 -11.50 -19.92 -13.49
C ASP A 221 -10.70 -20.89 -14.35
N ILE A 222 -9.92 -21.74 -13.70
CA ILE A 222 -9.13 -22.81 -14.32
C ILE A 222 -9.99 -23.78 -15.16
N SER A 223 -11.28 -23.92 -14.87
CA SER A 223 -12.20 -24.83 -15.57
C SER A 223 -12.52 -24.35 -16.98
N LEU A 224 -12.51 -23.03 -17.20
CA LEU A 224 -12.75 -22.39 -18.50
C LEU A 224 -11.50 -22.30 -19.36
N MET A 225 -10.35 -22.67 -18.80
CA MET A 225 -9.06 -22.55 -19.45
C MET A 225 -8.92 -23.60 -20.58
N PRO A 226 -8.40 -23.21 -21.78
CA PRO A 226 -8.14 -24.15 -22.86
C PRO A 226 -7.19 -25.28 -22.42
N PRO A 227 -7.26 -26.48 -23.03
CA PRO A 227 -6.41 -27.61 -22.67
C PRO A 227 -4.91 -27.29 -22.72
N ASP A 228 -4.50 -26.45 -23.67
CA ASP A 228 -3.09 -26.08 -23.90
C ASP A 228 -2.50 -25.17 -22.81
N PHE A 229 -3.35 -24.50 -22.06
CA PHE A 229 -2.93 -23.65 -20.94
C PHE A 229 -2.87 -24.42 -19.62
N ARG A 230 -3.41 -25.65 -19.56
CA ARG A 230 -3.43 -26.46 -18.35
C ARG A 230 -2.07 -27.10 -18.10
N LEU A 231 -1.67 -27.12 -16.84
CA LEU A 231 -0.54 -27.93 -16.39
C LEU A 231 -0.85 -29.40 -16.69
N LYS A 232 0.09 -30.10 -17.34
CA LYS A 232 -0.01 -31.52 -17.65
C LYS A 232 0.80 -32.33 -16.64
N PRO A 233 0.51 -33.62 -16.43
CA PRO A 233 1.32 -34.49 -15.58
C PRO A 233 2.81 -34.50 -16.00
N PRO A 234 3.78 -34.42 -15.07
CA PRO A 234 3.63 -34.44 -13.60
C PRO A 234 3.44 -33.04 -12.95
N CYS A 235 3.44 -31.96 -13.72
CA CYS A 235 3.41 -30.58 -13.22
C CYS A 235 2.08 -30.21 -12.54
N ASP A 236 0.99 -30.91 -12.88
CA ASP A 236 -0.35 -30.75 -12.28
C ASP A 236 -0.43 -31.17 -10.81
N SER A 237 0.48 -32.06 -10.38
CA SER A 237 0.57 -32.58 -9.01
C SER A 237 1.22 -31.59 -8.02
N VAL A 238 1.82 -30.51 -8.52
CA VAL A 238 2.52 -29.51 -7.71
C VAL A 238 1.50 -28.68 -6.91
N SER A 239 1.49 -28.91 -5.59
CA SER A 239 0.54 -28.25 -4.67
C SER A 239 0.67 -26.72 -4.66
N ALA A 240 1.89 -26.21 -4.85
CA ALA A 240 2.21 -24.78 -4.88
C ALA A 240 1.48 -24.04 -6.02
N LEU A 241 1.34 -24.69 -7.19
CA LEU A 241 0.74 -24.10 -8.39
C LEU A 241 -0.76 -24.37 -8.55
N ARG A 242 -1.34 -25.20 -7.68
CA ARG A 242 -2.75 -25.59 -7.76
C ARG A 242 -3.63 -24.49 -7.17
N SER A 243 -4.26 -23.69 -8.03
CA SER A 243 -5.29 -22.69 -7.69
C SER A 243 -6.46 -22.70 -8.70
N LYS A 244 -7.62 -22.16 -8.29
CA LYS A 244 -8.79 -21.98 -9.17
C LYS A 244 -8.71 -20.67 -9.97
N CYS A 245 -8.30 -19.60 -9.30
CA CYS A 245 -8.01 -18.28 -9.87
C CYS A 245 -6.55 -17.92 -9.56
N PHE A 246 -5.85 -17.39 -10.55
CA PHE A 246 -4.46 -16.97 -10.39
C PHE A 246 -4.05 -16.03 -11.54
N LEU A 247 -3.02 -15.24 -11.27
CA LEU A 247 -2.40 -14.34 -12.23
C LEU A 247 -0.95 -14.76 -12.44
N VAL A 248 -0.51 -14.80 -13.70
CA VAL A 248 0.85 -15.11 -14.11
C VAL A 248 1.45 -13.89 -14.80
N CYS A 249 2.60 -13.42 -14.34
CA CYS A 249 3.32 -12.30 -14.96
C CYS A 249 4.80 -12.67 -15.18
N PRO A 250 5.30 -12.61 -16.43
CA PRO A 250 6.72 -12.79 -16.69
C PRO A 250 7.52 -11.55 -16.26
N VAL A 251 8.76 -11.79 -15.84
CA VAL A 251 9.77 -10.77 -15.51
C VAL A 251 10.79 -10.78 -16.64
N ILE A 252 10.74 -9.73 -17.46
CA ILE A 252 11.55 -9.62 -18.67
C ILE A 252 12.79 -8.80 -18.36
N VAL A 253 13.98 -9.39 -18.46
CA VAL A 253 15.27 -8.73 -18.25
C VAL A 253 16.00 -8.71 -19.58
N SER A 254 16.41 -7.53 -20.04
CA SER A 254 17.13 -7.38 -21.32
C SER A 254 16.47 -8.07 -22.53
N GLY A 255 15.13 -8.14 -22.54
CA GLY A 255 14.36 -8.76 -23.63
C GLY A 255 14.16 -10.27 -23.52
N VAL A 256 14.58 -10.91 -22.43
CA VAL A 256 14.40 -12.34 -22.17
C VAL A 256 13.62 -12.53 -20.87
N VAL A 257 12.72 -13.52 -20.81
CA VAL A 257 12.01 -13.87 -19.57
C VAL A 257 12.95 -14.66 -18.66
N GLU A 258 13.38 -14.06 -17.56
CA GLU A 258 14.28 -14.69 -16.58
C GLU A 258 13.52 -15.23 -15.37
N MET A 259 12.32 -14.72 -15.13
CA MET A 259 11.46 -15.13 -14.02
C MET A 259 10.00 -15.12 -14.41
N ILE A 260 9.21 -15.91 -13.69
CA ILE A 260 7.75 -15.88 -13.72
C ILE A 260 7.27 -15.65 -12.30
N MET A 261 6.39 -14.68 -12.13
CA MET A 261 5.70 -14.40 -10.88
C MET A 261 4.27 -14.89 -11.00
N THR A 262 3.79 -15.64 -10.02
CA THR A 262 2.40 -16.08 -9.96
C THR A 262 1.79 -15.71 -8.62
N VAL A 263 0.60 -15.13 -8.64
CA VAL A 263 -0.15 -14.82 -7.43
C VAL A 263 -1.52 -15.48 -7.48
N ASP A 264 -2.03 -15.88 -6.32
CA ASP A 264 -3.37 -16.42 -6.21
C ASP A 264 -4.06 -16.07 -4.89
N ASN A 265 -5.38 -16.19 -4.92
CA ASN A 265 -6.29 -15.98 -3.80
C ASN A 265 -6.99 -17.31 -3.45
N LYS A 266 -6.23 -18.39 -3.28
CA LYS A 266 -6.80 -19.73 -3.03
C LYS A 266 -7.56 -19.85 -1.71
N MET A 267 -7.14 -19.14 -0.65
CA MET A 267 -7.71 -19.25 0.70
C MET A 267 -8.91 -18.32 0.87
N THR A 268 -8.79 -17.07 0.40
CA THR A 268 -9.84 -16.04 0.44
C THR A 268 -10.88 -16.24 -0.65
N GLY A 269 -10.50 -16.77 -1.81
CA GLY A 269 -11.38 -16.97 -2.96
C GLY A 269 -11.80 -15.68 -3.66
N SER A 270 -11.16 -14.55 -3.34
CA SER A 270 -11.43 -13.27 -3.99
C SER A 270 -11.04 -13.31 -5.47
N PRO A 271 -11.89 -12.80 -6.38
CA PRO A 271 -11.52 -12.67 -7.79
C PRO A 271 -10.35 -11.70 -7.93
N LEU A 272 -9.52 -11.94 -8.94
CA LEU A 272 -8.43 -11.04 -9.33
C LEU A 272 -8.92 -10.14 -10.47
N ASP A 273 -8.53 -8.87 -10.46
CA ASP A 273 -8.96 -7.88 -11.46
C ASP A 273 -7.78 -7.31 -12.27
N GLU A 274 -8.05 -6.30 -13.11
CA GLU A 274 -7.02 -5.63 -13.91
C GLU A 274 -6.11 -4.72 -13.06
N ASP A 275 -6.58 -4.22 -11.90
CA ASP A 275 -5.75 -3.41 -11.00
C ASP A 275 -4.67 -4.29 -10.34
N ASP A 276 -5.01 -5.54 -10.02
CA ASP A 276 -4.07 -6.58 -9.56
C ASP A 276 -3.01 -6.88 -10.63
N VAL A 277 -3.42 -6.94 -11.89
CA VAL A 277 -2.53 -7.15 -13.04
C VAL A 277 -1.51 -6.02 -13.13
N ASP A 278 -1.96 -4.77 -13.06
CA ASP A 278 -1.07 -3.61 -13.17
C ASP A 278 -0.13 -3.48 -11.97
N THR A 279 -0.60 -3.85 -10.78
CA THR A 279 0.24 -3.93 -9.59
C THR A 279 1.34 -4.99 -9.76
N LEU A 280 1.01 -6.20 -10.24
CA LEU A 280 2.01 -7.24 -10.44
C LEU A 280 3.02 -6.88 -11.54
N LYS A 281 2.57 -6.24 -12.63
CA LYS A 281 3.47 -5.71 -13.68
C LYS A 281 4.44 -4.68 -13.13
N LEU A 282 4.00 -3.80 -12.24
CA LEU A 282 4.85 -2.80 -11.62
C LEU A 282 5.98 -3.46 -10.82
N PHE A 283 5.65 -4.43 -9.97
CA PHE A 283 6.66 -5.21 -9.24
C PHE A 283 7.58 -5.99 -10.18
N ALA A 284 7.06 -6.62 -11.23
CA ALA A 284 7.86 -7.32 -12.24
C ALA A 284 8.86 -6.37 -12.93
N SER A 285 8.44 -5.14 -13.25
CA SER A 285 9.31 -4.12 -13.82
C SER A 285 10.40 -3.66 -12.84
N GLN A 286 10.07 -3.47 -11.57
CA GLN A 286 11.06 -3.12 -10.54
C GLN A 286 12.08 -4.25 -10.36
N LEU A 287 11.60 -5.49 -10.30
CA LEU A 287 12.43 -6.67 -10.17
C LEU A 287 13.38 -6.82 -11.38
N SER A 288 12.88 -6.62 -12.60
CA SER A 288 13.71 -6.61 -13.81
C SER A 288 14.84 -5.58 -13.76
N GLY A 289 14.53 -4.35 -13.37
CA GLY A 289 15.52 -3.28 -13.20
C GLY A 289 16.57 -3.63 -12.15
N SER A 290 16.15 -4.16 -11.00
CA SER A 290 17.05 -4.58 -9.93
C SER A 290 17.95 -5.74 -10.35
N ILE A 291 17.44 -6.75 -11.06
CA ILE A 291 18.26 -7.86 -11.58
C ILE A 291 19.32 -7.33 -12.55
N THR A 292 18.93 -6.44 -13.46
CA THR A 292 19.86 -5.82 -14.41
C THR A 292 20.98 -5.10 -13.67
N ARG A 293 20.63 -4.34 -12.62
CA ARG A 293 21.59 -3.68 -11.74
C ARG A 293 22.52 -4.67 -11.04
N LEU A 294 21.99 -5.76 -10.46
CA LEU A 294 22.79 -6.79 -9.79
C LEU A 294 23.78 -7.47 -10.75
N ARG A 295 23.31 -7.84 -11.95
CA ARG A 295 24.16 -8.43 -13.00
C ARG A 295 25.28 -7.49 -13.40
N LEU A 296 24.96 -6.21 -13.62
CA LEU A 296 25.95 -5.20 -13.96
C LEU A 296 26.97 -5.00 -12.84
N PHE A 297 26.51 -4.90 -11.60
CA PHE A 297 27.39 -4.75 -10.44
C PHE A 297 28.36 -5.93 -10.30
N ASN A 298 27.86 -7.16 -10.39
CA ASN A 298 28.68 -8.38 -10.32
C ASN A 298 29.69 -8.46 -11.46
N ALA A 299 29.30 -8.05 -12.68
CA ALA A 299 30.20 -8.01 -13.83
C ALA A 299 31.34 -7.00 -13.62
N VAL A 300 31.02 -5.80 -13.11
CA VAL A 300 32.02 -4.78 -12.77
C VAL A 300 32.97 -5.28 -11.68
N GLU A 301 32.44 -5.89 -10.61
CA GLU A 301 33.27 -6.42 -9.52
C GLU A 301 34.21 -7.52 -10.00
N SER A 302 33.72 -8.44 -10.84
CA SER A 302 34.53 -9.49 -11.45
C SER A 302 35.66 -8.91 -12.30
N LEU A 303 35.36 -7.92 -13.14
CA LEU A 303 36.35 -7.26 -13.99
C LEU A 303 37.41 -6.52 -13.16
N THR A 304 36.99 -5.83 -12.09
CA THR A 304 37.93 -5.16 -11.18
C THR A 304 38.86 -6.17 -10.50
N LYS A 305 38.34 -7.30 -10.01
CA LYS A 305 39.16 -8.38 -9.41
C LYS A 305 40.16 -8.95 -10.41
N GLU A 306 39.75 -9.14 -11.66
CA GLU A 306 40.64 -9.65 -12.72
C GLU A 306 41.74 -8.64 -13.06
N LEU A 307 41.41 -7.34 -13.09
CA LEU A 307 42.37 -6.27 -13.32
C LEU A 307 43.37 -6.15 -12.16
N GLU A 308 42.91 -6.23 -10.91
CA GLU A 308 43.77 -6.27 -9.72
C GLU A 308 44.72 -7.47 -9.74
N ARG A 309 44.23 -8.65 -10.11
CA ARG A 309 45.05 -9.85 -10.27
C ARG A 309 46.12 -9.65 -11.34
N THR A 310 45.74 -9.12 -12.50
CA THR A 310 46.66 -8.85 -13.62
C THR A 310 47.72 -7.81 -13.21
N PHE A 311 47.31 -6.75 -12.53
CA PHE A 311 48.22 -5.72 -12.03
C PHE A 311 49.22 -6.30 -11.02
N SER A 312 48.74 -7.12 -10.09
CA SER A 312 49.59 -7.81 -9.11
C SER A 312 50.62 -8.72 -9.77
N GLN A 313 50.21 -9.49 -10.79
CA GLN A 313 51.11 -10.33 -11.59
C GLN A 313 52.17 -9.52 -12.33
N LEU A 314 51.80 -8.39 -12.93
CA LEU A 314 52.75 -7.50 -13.61
C LEU A 314 53.76 -6.90 -12.63
N MET A 315 53.34 -6.52 -11.42
CA MET A 315 54.24 -6.01 -10.39
C MET A 315 55.25 -7.08 -9.94
N GLN A 316 54.78 -8.32 -9.73
CA GLN A 316 55.66 -9.44 -9.39
C GLN A 316 56.66 -9.72 -10.52
N TYR A 317 56.20 -9.80 -11.76
CA TYR A 317 57.06 -9.99 -12.94
C TYR A 317 58.12 -8.89 -13.08
N ARG A 318 57.75 -7.62 -12.83
CA ARG A 318 58.72 -6.50 -12.80
C ARG A 318 59.76 -6.67 -11.71
N GLN A 319 59.35 -7.09 -10.52
CA GLN A 319 60.27 -7.32 -9.41
C GLN A 319 61.24 -8.48 -9.71
N ASP A 320 60.76 -9.58 -10.26
CA ASP A 320 61.58 -10.73 -10.66
C ASP A 320 62.60 -10.33 -11.74
N ASN A 321 62.18 -9.57 -12.75
CA ASN A 321 63.09 -9.03 -13.77
C ASN A 321 64.13 -8.08 -13.18
N GLN A 322 63.78 -7.26 -12.19
CA GLN A 322 64.77 -6.42 -11.49
C GLN A 322 65.80 -7.27 -10.73
N ILE A 323 65.38 -8.37 -10.11
CA ILE A 323 66.28 -9.31 -9.44
C ILE A 323 67.19 -10.00 -10.46
N LEU A 324 66.64 -10.51 -11.57
CA LEU A 324 67.37 -11.12 -12.67
C LEU A 324 68.43 -10.17 -13.23
N ILE A 325 68.08 -8.92 -13.52
CA ILE A 325 69.02 -7.90 -14.00
C ILE A 325 70.14 -7.66 -12.99
N LYS A 326 69.83 -7.56 -11.68
CA LYS A 326 70.84 -7.39 -10.63
C LYS A 326 71.78 -8.60 -10.56
N THR A 327 71.24 -9.82 -10.64
CA THR A 327 72.02 -11.05 -10.61
C THR A 327 72.92 -11.17 -11.85
N LEU A 328 72.39 -10.88 -13.04
CA LEU A 328 73.16 -10.88 -14.27
C LEU A 328 74.29 -9.85 -14.24
N LYS A 329 74.05 -8.64 -13.71
CA LYS A 329 75.09 -7.62 -13.51
C LYS A 329 76.19 -8.11 -12.58
N ARG A 330 75.84 -8.77 -11.47
CA ARG A 330 76.84 -9.34 -10.54
C ARG A 330 77.64 -10.47 -11.19
N ALA A 331 76.98 -11.37 -11.91
CA ALA A 331 77.63 -12.47 -12.61
C ALA A 331 78.60 -11.94 -13.68
N SER A 332 78.17 -10.97 -14.50
CA SER A 332 79.02 -10.32 -15.50
C SER A 332 80.24 -9.63 -14.88
N ALA A 333 80.06 -8.87 -13.79
CA ALA A 333 81.17 -8.26 -13.07
C ALA A 333 82.16 -9.30 -12.52
N SER A 334 81.66 -10.42 -11.99
CA SER A 334 82.49 -11.53 -11.54
C SER A 334 83.26 -12.19 -12.69
N THR A 335 82.63 -12.42 -13.84
CA THR A 335 83.31 -12.97 -15.03
C THR A 335 84.40 -12.03 -15.54
N ILE A 336 84.16 -10.70 -15.56
CA ILE A 336 85.17 -9.71 -15.93
C ILE A 336 86.37 -9.78 -14.98
N SER A 337 86.13 -9.87 -13.66
CA SER A 337 87.20 -10.05 -12.67
C SER A 337 88.01 -11.31 -12.92
N LEU A 338 87.36 -12.45 -13.18
CA LEU A 338 88.02 -13.72 -13.46
C LEU A 338 88.86 -13.68 -14.75
N ILE A 339 88.39 -12.97 -15.78
CA ILE A 339 89.16 -12.76 -17.03
C ILE A 339 90.41 -11.93 -16.74
N ALA A 340 90.30 -10.87 -15.94
CA ALA A 340 91.43 -10.05 -15.54
C ALA A 340 92.46 -10.89 -14.74
N ASP A 341 92.01 -11.69 -13.79
CA ASP A 341 92.88 -12.57 -13.00
C ASP A 341 93.60 -13.63 -13.86
N ASN A 342 92.89 -14.23 -14.83
CA ASN A 342 93.47 -15.20 -15.77
C ASN A 342 94.49 -14.54 -16.70
N ALA A 343 94.22 -13.33 -17.21
CA ALA A 343 95.18 -12.60 -18.03
C ALA A 343 96.47 -12.30 -17.25
N THR A 344 96.32 -11.86 -15.99
CA THR A 344 97.44 -11.60 -15.07
C THR A 344 98.24 -12.88 -14.81
N SER A 345 97.55 -14.01 -14.57
CA SER A 345 98.19 -15.32 -14.38
C SER A 345 98.93 -15.79 -15.64
N ALA A 346 98.37 -15.55 -16.83
CA ALA A 346 99.01 -15.89 -18.09
C ALA A 346 100.26 -15.05 -18.35
N ASP A 347 100.26 -13.76 -17.99
CA ASP A 347 101.48 -12.92 -18.03
C ASP A 347 102.57 -13.48 -17.12
N VAL A 348 102.23 -13.88 -15.89
CA VAL A 348 103.18 -14.53 -14.96
C VAL A 348 103.76 -15.83 -15.53
N VAL A 349 102.91 -16.68 -16.13
CA VAL A 349 103.36 -17.92 -16.79
C VAL A 349 104.26 -17.61 -17.98
N ARG A 350 103.90 -16.62 -18.81
CA ARG A 350 104.71 -16.19 -19.95
C ARG A 350 106.09 -15.70 -19.49
N ASP A 351 106.15 -14.89 -18.45
CA ASP A 351 107.41 -14.37 -17.91
C ASP A 351 108.28 -15.51 -17.33
N ALA A 352 107.67 -16.48 -16.65
CA ALA A 352 108.37 -17.67 -16.15
C ALA A 352 108.91 -18.56 -17.29
N VAL A 353 108.12 -18.78 -18.34
CA VAL A 353 108.54 -19.54 -19.53
C VAL A 353 109.69 -18.82 -20.24
N ASN A 354 109.58 -17.51 -20.45
CA ASN A 354 110.64 -16.70 -21.05
C ASN A 354 111.95 -16.77 -20.23
N ALA A 355 111.87 -16.64 -18.90
CA ALA A 355 113.03 -16.78 -18.03
C ALA A 355 113.68 -18.17 -18.13
N THR A 356 112.87 -19.22 -18.19
CA THR A 356 113.34 -20.60 -18.35
C THR A 356 113.98 -20.82 -19.71
N GLN A 357 113.41 -20.26 -20.78
CA GLN A 357 113.96 -20.31 -22.13
C GLN A 357 115.32 -19.58 -22.19
N SER A 358 115.41 -18.38 -21.61
CA SER A 358 116.68 -17.64 -21.52
C SER A 358 117.75 -18.42 -20.75
N ALA A 359 117.40 -19.04 -19.62
CA ALA A 359 118.31 -19.91 -18.87
C ALA A 359 118.75 -21.13 -19.67
N SER A 360 117.82 -21.78 -20.40
CA SER A 360 118.15 -22.92 -21.27
C SER A 360 119.09 -22.53 -22.41
N THR A 361 118.93 -21.35 -23.01
CA THR A 361 119.85 -20.86 -24.06
C THR A 361 121.25 -20.56 -23.53
N GLN A 362 121.40 -20.18 -22.25
CA GLN A 362 122.71 -19.97 -21.62
C GLN A 362 123.45 -21.27 -21.28
N ILE A 363 122.73 -22.38 -21.05
CA ILE A 363 123.32 -23.69 -20.75
C ILE A 363 123.78 -24.42 -22.03
N SER A 364 123.18 -24.09 -23.17
CA SER A 364 123.44 -24.75 -24.46
C SER A 364 124.59 -24.14 -25.28
N VAL A 365 125.36 -23.22 -24.68
CA VAL A 365 126.61 -22.62 -25.18
C VAL A 365 127.73 -23.01 -24.22
#